data_AF-A0AAV2DU05-F1
#
_entry.id   AF-A0AAV2DU05-F1
#
_cell.length_a   1.000
_cell.length_b   1.000
_cell.length_c   1.000
_cell.angle_alpha   90.00
_cell.angle_beta   90.00
_cell.angle_gamma   90.00
#
_symmetry.space_group_name_H-M   'P 1'
#
loop_
_entity.id
_entity.type
_entity.pdbx_description
1 polymer ?
#
loop_
_entity_poly.entity_id
_entity_poly.type
_entity_poly.pdbx_seq_one_letter_code
_entity_poly.pdbx_strand_id
1 'polypeptide(L)'
;MTTVAGLPKYVVLKSKSVGKYLHYLWNDEFGEYYKDLGCKRDVDPVNPFVQFEVVPSAADATLIHLRCSYNSKFLTVDTKHGVRWISATADAPEEDRTKDTSTLFQPIFPAGEPNTVGLLHVQSQRHVRPFSNADYPDKINQVACAYSVDGDNFHRFEFVAWESYEDKMKAKDEEIQKLKAQADDGESLSADAIVEELRNDIKEQNEQLDEAYKEIDEKDAQIKAKDKEIAALKAAAAAK
;
A
#
# COMPACT_ATOMS: atom_id res chain seq x y z
N MET A 1 3.45 17.81 -14.15
CA MET A 1 3.81 16.38 -14.02
C MET A 1 3.82 15.76 -15.41
N THR A 2 4.88 15.06 -15.78
CA THR A 2 4.93 14.33 -17.05
C THR A 2 4.20 13.00 -16.88
N THR A 3 3.29 12.69 -17.81
CA THR A 3 2.56 11.42 -17.85
C THR A 3 3.12 10.52 -18.95
N VAL A 4 3.06 9.20 -18.71
CA VAL A 4 3.48 8.14 -19.61
C VAL A 4 2.32 7.14 -19.72
N ALA A 5 1.75 7.00 -20.91
CA ALA A 5 0.57 6.16 -21.15
C ALA A 5 -0.58 6.39 -20.14
N GLY A 6 -0.81 7.64 -19.73
CA GLY A 6 -1.86 8.01 -18.77
C GLY A 6 -1.48 7.87 -17.28
N LEU A 7 -0.29 7.37 -16.96
CA LEU A 7 0.23 7.29 -15.58
C LEU A 7 1.27 8.37 -15.28
N PRO A 8 1.45 8.81 -14.02
CA PRO A 8 2.57 9.65 -13.62
C PRO A 8 3.92 8.95 -13.86
N LYS A 9 4.98 9.71 -14.18
CA LYS A 9 6.34 9.15 -14.34
C LYS A 9 6.79 8.35 -13.11
N TYR A 10 6.53 8.85 -11.90
CA TYR A 10 6.74 8.11 -10.66
C TYR A 10 5.38 7.91 -9.98
N VAL A 11 5.05 6.66 -9.69
CA VAL A 11 3.70 6.26 -9.27
C VAL A 11 3.76 5.35 -8.07
N VAL A 12 2.74 5.46 -7.21
CA VAL A 12 2.40 4.44 -6.20
C VAL A 12 1.10 3.77 -6.57
N LEU A 13 0.98 2.48 -6.26
CA LEU A 13 -0.17 1.66 -6.62
C LEU A 13 -0.79 1.08 -5.35
N LYS A 14 -2.02 1.47 -5.02
CA LYS A 14 -2.78 0.91 -3.90
C LYS A 14 -3.78 -0.10 -4.41
N SER A 15 -3.73 -1.33 -3.91
CA SER A 15 -4.72 -2.35 -4.27
C SER A 15 -6.09 -1.98 -3.68
N LYS A 16 -7.11 -1.84 -4.53
CA LYS A 16 -8.48 -1.51 -4.05
C LYS A 16 -9.08 -2.60 -3.18
N SER A 17 -8.83 -3.88 -3.51
CA SER A 17 -9.42 -4.99 -2.76
C SER A 17 -8.68 -5.32 -1.46
N VAL A 18 -7.37 -5.08 -1.40
CA VAL A 18 -6.55 -5.35 -0.21
C VAL A 18 -6.46 -4.12 0.69
N GLY A 19 -6.59 -2.92 0.13
CA GLY A 19 -6.45 -1.65 0.85
C GLY A 19 -5.02 -1.24 1.16
N LYS A 20 -4.02 -1.96 0.64
CA LYS A 20 -2.58 -1.73 0.90
C LYS A 20 -1.83 -1.39 -0.39
N TYR A 21 -0.69 -0.73 -0.24
CA TYR A 21 0.19 -0.39 -1.37
C TYR A 21 1.00 -1.59 -1.86
N LEU A 22 1.13 -1.70 -3.18
CA LEU A 22 2.08 -2.58 -3.82
C LEU A 22 3.49 -2.07 -3.52
N HIS A 23 4.34 -2.93 -2.97
CA HIS A 23 5.73 -2.63 -2.65
C HIS A 23 6.64 -3.79 -3.00
N TYR A 24 7.92 -3.45 -3.16
CA TYR A 24 9.01 -4.40 -3.27
C TYR A 24 9.25 -5.15 -1.97
N LEU A 25 9.42 -6.47 -2.03
CA LEU A 25 9.70 -7.33 -0.89
C LEU A 25 11.23 -7.42 -0.70
N TRP A 26 11.78 -6.60 0.22
CA TRP A 26 13.19 -6.20 0.21
C TRP A 26 14.15 -7.00 1.08
N ASN A 27 13.67 -7.97 1.87
CA ASN A 27 14.50 -8.76 2.77
C ASN A 27 14.04 -10.24 2.84
N ASP A 28 14.78 -11.01 3.63
CA ASP A 28 14.60 -12.44 3.87
C ASP A 28 13.35 -12.78 4.69
N GLU A 29 12.70 -11.81 5.33
CA GLU A 29 11.45 -12.02 6.06
C GLU A 29 10.30 -12.51 5.15
N PHE A 30 10.42 -12.24 3.84
CA PHE A 30 9.50 -12.71 2.81
C PHE A 30 9.90 -14.07 2.21
N GLY A 31 10.96 -14.70 2.73
CA GLY A 31 11.44 -16.02 2.33
C GLY A 31 11.75 -16.10 0.84
N GLU A 32 11.16 -17.08 0.16
CA GLU A 32 11.35 -17.34 -1.28
C GLU A 32 10.76 -16.25 -2.21
N TYR A 33 9.96 -15.34 -1.66
CA TYR A 33 9.35 -14.21 -2.38
C TYR A 33 10.16 -12.91 -2.21
N TYR A 34 11.35 -12.98 -1.60
CA TYR A 34 12.31 -11.88 -1.65
C TYR A 34 12.56 -11.46 -3.11
N LYS A 35 12.52 -10.14 -3.36
CA LYS A 35 12.58 -9.47 -4.67
C LYS A 35 11.29 -9.47 -5.50
N ASP A 36 10.26 -10.17 -5.03
CA ASP A 36 8.94 -10.12 -5.65
C ASP A 36 8.21 -8.84 -5.21
N LEU A 37 7.05 -8.57 -5.81
CA LEU A 37 6.17 -7.46 -5.43
C LEU A 37 5.00 -8.00 -4.60
N GLY A 38 4.47 -7.20 -3.68
CA GLY A 38 3.33 -7.61 -2.88
C GLY A 38 2.64 -6.47 -2.15
N CYS A 39 1.46 -6.76 -1.61
CA CYS A 39 0.65 -5.88 -0.76
C CYS A 39 0.64 -6.40 0.69
N LYS A 40 1.79 -6.89 1.18
CA LYS A 40 1.93 -7.59 2.48
C LYS A 40 1.76 -6.66 3.68
N ARG A 41 2.51 -5.56 3.68
CA ARG A 41 2.52 -4.54 4.73
C ARG A 41 1.66 -3.35 4.38
N ASP A 42 1.20 -2.67 5.41
CA ASP A 42 0.70 -1.31 5.29
C ASP A 42 1.91 -0.38 5.31
N VAL A 43 2.21 0.22 4.17
CA VAL A 43 3.43 1.00 3.93
C VAL A 43 3.01 2.41 3.52
N ASP A 44 3.63 3.43 4.11
CA ASP A 44 3.33 4.82 3.74
C ASP A 44 3.64 5.06 2.24
N PRO A 45 2.79 5.80 1.51
CA PRO A 45 3.04 6.17 0.12
C PRO A 45 4.37 6.91 -0.14
N VAL A 46 5.00 7.53 0.87
CA VAL A 46 6.34 8.15 0.73
C VAL A 46 7.49 7.14 0.77
N ASN A 47 7.23 5.89 1.13
CA ASN A 47 8.26 4.89 1.30
C ASN A 47 8.93 4.56 -0.06
N PRO A 48 10.27 4.45 -0.13
CA PRO A 48 10.95 4.14 -1.38
C PRO A 48 10.58 2.77 -1.98
N PHE A 49 10.09 1.82 -1.18
CA PHE A 49 9.69 0.49 -1.67
C PHE A 49 8.38 0.47 -2.45
N VAL A 50 7.52 1.49 -2.32
CA VAL A 50 6.26 1.61 -3.07
C VAL A 50 6.42 2.42 -4.37
N GLN A 51 7.59 3.02 -4.59
CA GLN A 51 7.82 3.92 -5.72
C GLN A 51 8.20 3.14 -6.99
N PHE A 52 7.37 3.27 -8.02
CA PHE A 52 7.65 2.72 -9.35
C PHE A 52 7.87 3.85 -10.36
N GLU A 53 8.89 3.72 -11.18
CA GLU A 53 9.05 4.55 -12.35
C GLU A 53 8.34 3.90 -13.55
N VAL A 54 7.49 4.67 -14.20
CA VAL A 54 6.83 4.32 -15.45
C VAL A 54 7.73 4.75 -16.60
N VAL A 55 8.25 3.76 -17.32
CA VAL A 55 9.12 3.96 -18.48
C VAL A 55 8.32 3.62 -19.74
N PRO A 56 8.23 4.51 -20.74
CA PRO A 56 7.53 4.20 -21.99
C PRO A 56 8.24 3.09 -22.74
N SER A 57 7.48 2.21 -23.41
CA SER A 57 8.06 1.33 -24.43
C SER A 57 8.58 2.18 -25.60
N ALA A 58 9.73 1.78 -26.13
CA ALA A 58 10.33 2.37 -27.32
C ALA A 58 9.58 1.96 -28.60
N ALA A 59 8.91 0.80 -28.58
CA ALA A 59 8.21 0.24 -29.73
C ALA A 59 6.72 0.64 -29.80
N ASP A 60 6.07 0.85 -28.65
CA ASP A 60 4.64 1.12 -28.57
C ASP A 60 4.33 2.09 -27.42
N ALA A 61 3.97 3.33 -27.73
CA ALA A 61 3.71 4.36 -26.73
C ALA A 61 2.50 4.08 -25.80
N THR A 62 1.68 3.07 -26.12
CA THR A 62 0.57 2.62 -25.26
C THR A 62 1.02 1.61 -24.21
N LEU A 63 2.23 1.05 -24.35
CA LEU A 63 2.82 0.09 -23.43
C LEU A 63 3.87 0.76 -22.56
N ILE A 64 4.09 0.17 -21.39
CA ILE A 64 5.03 0.65 -20.40
C ILE A 64 5.89 -0.49 -19.87
N HIS A 65 7.04 -0.10 -19.34
CA HIS A 65 7.78 -0.89 -18.37
C HIS A 65 7.60 -0.23 -17.00
N LEU A 66 7.58 -1.06 -15.96
CA LEU A 66 7.62 -0.59 -14.58
C LEU A 66 8.99 -0.92 -14.00
N ARG A 67 9.66 0.09 -13.45
CA ARG A 67 10.95 -0.07 -12.78
C ARG A 67 10.77 0.21 -11.29
N CYS A 68 11.18 -0.73 -10.44
CA CYS A 68 11.22 -0.50 -9.00
C CYS A 68 12.33 0.52 -8.70
N SER A 69 11.97 1.64 -8.07
CA SER A 69 12.92 2.73 -7.83
C SER A 69 13.97 2.36 -6.78
N TYR A 70 13.63 1.46 -5.85
CA TYR A 70 14.55 1.02 -4.80
C TYR A 70 15.76 0.24 -5.35
N ASN A 71 15.54 -0.78 -6.18
CA ASN A 71 16.62 -1.63 -6.70
C ASN A 71 16.99 -1.33 -8.16
N SER A 72 16.31 -0.37 -8.79
CA SER A 72 16.48 0.02 -10.19
C SER A 72 16.28 -1.11 -11.21
N LYS A 73 15.54 -2.16 -10.84
CA LYS A 73 15.22 -3.30 -11.72
C LYS A 73 13.82 -3.17 -12.30
N PHE A 74 13.67 -3.66 -13.53
CA PHE A 74 12.38 -3.75 -14.20
C PHE A 74 11.56 -4.91 -13.66
N LEU A 75 10.25 -4.70 -13.63
CA LEU A 75 9.27 -5.72 -13.31
C LEU A 75 9.21 -6.73 -14.46
N THR A 76 9.28 -8.00 -14.11
CA THR A 76 9.14 -9.15 -15.00
C THR A 76 8.24 -10.20 -14.33
N VAL A 77 7.90 -11.25 -15.08
CA VAL A 77 7.17 -12.40 -14.56
C VAL A 77 8.14 -13.56 -14.30
N ASP A 78 8.22 -14.00 -13.05
CA ASP A 78 8.98 -15.19 -12.66
C ASP A 78 8.03 -16.35 -12.31
N THR A 79 8.21 -17.50 -12.95
CA THR A 79 7.39 -18.68 -12.65
C THR A 79 8.03 -19.51 -11.54
N LYS A 80 7.37 -19.57 -10.37
CA LYS A 80 7.78 -20.40 -9.22
C LYS A 80 6.59 -21.21 -8.73
N HIS A 81 6.78 -22.52 -8.53
CA HIS A 81 5.71 -23.45 -8.08
C HIS A 81 4.44 -23.40 -8.93
N GLY A 82 4.58 -23.20 -10.25
CA GLY A 82 3.45 -23.11 -11.19
C GLY A 82 2.69 -21.78 -11.16
N VAL A 83 3.12 -20.81 -10.35
CA VAL A 83 2.54 -19.46 -10.28
C VAL A 83 3.50 -18.45 -10.91
N ARG A 84 2.94 -17.50 -11.64
CA ARG A 84 3.64 -16.43 -12.36
C ARG A 84 3.72 -15.17 -11.50
N TRP A 85 4.73 -15.07 -10.65
CA TRP A 85 4.93 -13.94 -9.73
C TRP A 85 5.44 -12.71 -10.47
N ILE A 86 5.08 -11.53 -9.98
CA ILE A 86 5.68 -10.27 -10.45
C ILE A 86 6.92 -10.01 -9.62
N SER A 87 8.06 -9.85 -10.28
CA SER A 87 9.36 -9.67 -9.63
C SER A 87 10.11 -8.48 -10.18
N ALA A 88 10.82 -7.75 -9.32
CA ALA A 88 11.70 -6.66 -9.74
C ALA A 88 13.14 -7.16 -9.89
N THR A 89 13.39 -7.97 -10.92
CA THR A 89 14.66 -8.69 -11.11
C THR A 89 15.36 -8.40 -12.44
N ALA A 90 14.65 -7.83 -13.43
CA ALA A 90 15.22 -7.60 -14.76
C ALA A 90 16.16 -6.37 -14.79
N ASP A 91 17.35 -6.54 -15.37
CA ASP A 91 18.37 -5.47 -15.46
C ASP A 91 18.06 -4.40 -16.51
N ALA A 92 17.31 -4.78 -17.55
CA ALA A 92 17.01 -3.95 -18.71
C ALA A 92 15.56 -4.19 -19.16
N PRO A 93 14.95 -3.22 -19.87
CA PRO A 93 13.65 -3.44 -20.48
C PRO A 93 13.77 -4.45 -21.63
N GLU A 94 12.87 -5.42 -21.66
CA GLU A 94 12.70 -6.38 -22.74
C GLU A 94 11.35 -6.11 -23.44
N GLU A 95 11.44 -5.79 -24.72
CA GLU A 95 10.36 -5.32 -25.61
C GLU A 95 9.76 -6.45 -26.45
N ASP A 96 10.43 -7.59 -26.53
CA ASP A 96 9.92 -8.75 -27.25
C ASP A 96 8.68 -9.30 -26.51
N ARG A 97 7.53 -9.23 -27.19
CA ARG A 97 6.24 -9.70 -26.66
C ARG A 97 6.14 -11.22 -26.59
N THR A 98 7.08 -11.97 -27.15
CA THR A 98 7.07 -13.44 -27.20
C THR A 98 7.93 -14.09 -26.12
N LYS A 99 8.94 -13.37 -25.61
CA LYS A 99 9.84 -13.89 -24.57
C LYS A 99 9.18 -13.90 -23.20
N ASP A 100 9.35 -14.99 -22.46
CA ASP A 100 8.87 -15.09 -21.07
C ASP A 100 9.48 -14.02 -20.15
N THR A 101 10.64 -13.48 -20.52
CA THR A 101 11.33 -12.38 -19.81
C THR A 101 10.84 -10.98 -20.22
N SER A 102 9.75 -10.89 -20.99
CA SER A 102 9.16 -9.60 -21.37
C SER A 102 8.86 -8.78 -20.12
N THR A 103 9.11 -7.48 -20.21
CA THR A 103 8.87 -6.53 -19.09
C THR A 103 7.72 -5.57 -19.41
N LEU A 104 6.98 -5.86 -20.49
CA LEU A 104 5.93 -5.02 -21.01
C LEU A 104 4.62 -5.21 -20.26
N PHE A 105 4.04 -4.09 -19.86
CA PHE A 105 2.71 -4.00 -19.30
C PHE A 105 1.84 -3.05 -20.11
N GLN A 106 0.57 -3.41 -20.25
CA GLN A 106 -0.45 -2.52 -20.78
C GLN A 106 -1.27 -1.96 -19.60
N PRO A 107 -1.27 -0.64 -19.38
CA PRO A 107 -2.18 -0.02 -18.44
C PRO A 107 -3.60 0.00 -19.02
N ILE A 108 -4.58 -0.39 -18.21
CA ILE A 108 -6.00 -0.44 -18.58
C ILE A 108 -6.76 0.50 -17.64
N PHE A 109 -7.39 1.52 -18.18
CA PHE A 109 -8.13 2.51 -17.40
C PHE A 109 -9.64 2.21 -17.49
N PRO A 110 -10.28 1.79 -16.37
CA PRO A 110 -11.71 1.52 -16.37
C PRO A 110 -12.52 2.82 -16.56
N ALA A 111 -13.55 2.77 -17.40
CA ALA A 111 -14.44 3.90 -17.63
C ALA A 111 -15.17 4.29 -16.34
N GLY A 112 -15.19 5.59 -16.02
CA GLY A 112 -15.89 6.12 -14.85
C GLY A 112 -15.16 5.94 -13.51
N GLU A 113 -13.95 5.36 -13.50
CA GLU A 113 -13.11 5.21 -12.31
C GLU A 113 -11.83 6.04 -12.46
N PRO A 114 -11.84 7.36 -12.13
CA PRO A 114 -10.65 8.18 -12.22
C PRO A 114 -9.55 7.64 -11.29
N ASN A 115 -8.29 7.86 -11.67
CA ASN A 115 -7.11 7.43 -10.93
C ASN A 115 -7.07 5.93 -10.60
N THR A 116 -7.74 5.11 -11.41
CA THR A 116 -7.74 3.66 -11.28
C THR A 116 -7.09 3.04 -12.52
N VAL A 117 -6.27 2.01 -12.31
CA VAL A 117 -5.57 1.30 -13.39
C VAL A 117 -5.54 -0.20 -13.12
N GLY A 118 -5.72 -0.98 -14.18
CA GLY A 118 -5.35 -2.39 -14.25
C GLY A 118 -4.04 -2.54 -15.00
N LEU A 119 -3.25 -3.54 -14.66
CA LEU A 119 -2.00 -3.85 -15.36
C LEU A 119 -2.12 -5.22 -16.00
N LEU A 120 -2.00 -5.28 -17.32
CA LEU A 120 -1.95 -6.52 -18.09
C LEU A 120 -0.49 -6.79 -18.50
N HIS A 121 0.07 -7.92 -18.10
CA HIS A 121 1.38 -8.34 -18.58
C HIS A 121 1.26 -8.81 -20.03
N VAL A 122 1.98 -8.17 -20.95
CA VAL A 122 1.76 -8.29 -22.40
C VAL A 122 2.09 -9.69 -22.90
N GLN A 123 3.19 -10.30 -22.49
CA GLN A 123 3.54 -11.62 -23.02
C GLN A 123 2.59 -12.72 -22.52
N SER A 124 2.20 -12.69 -21.25
CA SER A 124 1.35 -13.74 -20.67
C SER A 124 -0.13 -13.50 -20.89
N GLN A 125 -0.51 -12.29 -21.33
CA GLN A 125 -1.90 -11.83 -21.46
C GLN A 125 -2.69 -12.01 -20.15
N ARG A 126 -2.03 -11.80 -19.00
CA ARG A 126 -2.62 -11.97 -17.67
C ARG A 126 -2.56 -10.70 -16.84
N HIS A 127 -3.63 -10.45 -16.10
CA HIS A 127 -3.71 -9.30 -15.22
C HIS A 127 -2.89 -9.51 -13.95
N VAL A 128 -2.20 -8.45 -13.55
CA VAL A 128 -1.49 -8.36 -12.28
C VAL A 128 -2.48 -8.22 -11.15
N ARG A 129 -2.34 -9.04 -10.11
CA ARG A 129 -3.13 -8.95 -8.88
C ARG A 129 -2.35 -9.46 -7.68
N PRO A 130 -2.67 -9.03 -6.46
CA PRO A 130 -2.29 -9.76 -5.26
C PRO A 130 -2.94 -11.15 -5.26
N PHE A 131 -2.14 -12.18 -5.02
CA PHE A 131 -2.61 -13.54 -4.81
C PHE A 131 -3.40 -13.60 -3.51
N SER A 132 -4.51 -14.34 -3.49
CA SER A 132 -5.29 -14.56 -2.28
C SER A 132 -5.98 -15.90 -2.40
N ASN A 133 -5.58 -16.86 -1.57
CA ASN A 133 -6.20 -18.17 -1.49
C ASN A 133 -6.14 -18.68 -0.04
N ALA A 134 -7.31 -19.05 0.51
CA ALA A 134 -7.44 -19.55 1.87
C ALA A 134 -6.79 -20.93 2.07
N ASP A 135 -6.64 -21.70 1.00
CA ASP A 135 -6.01 -23.03 1.03
C ASP A 135 -4.47 -22.97 1.12
N TYR A 136 -3.89 -21.78 0.93
CA TYR A 136 -2.44 -21.58 0.90
C TYR A 136 -1.94 -20.86 2.16
N PRO A 137 -0.69 -21.13 2.60
CA PRO A 137 -0.15 -20.50 3.80
C PRO A 137 -0.05 -18.97 3.64
N ASP A 138 -0.20 -18.24 4.73
CA ASP A 138 -0.22 -16.76 4.70
C ASP A 138 1.02 -16.14 4.03
N LYS A 139 2.18 -16.83 4.08
CA LYS A 139 3.42 -16.40 3.40
C LYS A 139 3.27 -16.08 1.91
N ILE A 140 2.34 -16.73 1.19
CA ILE A 140 2.10 -16.47 -0.25
C ILE A 140 0.98 -15.46 -0.51
N ASN A 141 0.09 -15.25 0.46
CA ASN A 141 -1.05 -14.35 0.29
C ASN A 141 -0.56 -12.90 0.15
N GLN A 142 -1.21 -12.14 -0.71
CA GLN A 142 -0.90 -10.76 -1.06
C GLN A 142 0.43 -10.56 -1.81
N VAL A 143 1.15 -11.62 -2.22
CA VAL A 143 2.23 -11.50 -3.21
C VAL A 143 1.62 -11.29 -4.60
N ALA A 144 2.16 -10.38 -5.39
CA ALA A 144 1.61 -10.02 -6.69
C ALA A 144 1.97 -11.07 -7.75
N CYS A 145 0.99 -11.45 -8.57
CA CYS A 145 1.16 -12.40 -9.67
C CYS A 145 0.36 -11.99 -10.91
N ALA A 146 0.81 -12.46 -12.07
CA ALA A 146 0.09 -12.41 -13.33
C ALA A 146 -0.80 -13.66 -13.42
N TYR A 147 -2.06 -13.55 -12.99
CA TYR A 147 -2.90 -14.73 -12.75
C TYR A 147 -4.02 -14.91 -13.78
N SER A 148 -4.93 -13.95 -13.93
CA SER A 148 -6.17 -14.16 -14.66
C SER A 148 -6.13 -13.64 -16.09
N VAL A 149 -6.93 -14.25 -16.96
CA VAL A 149 -7.25 -13.78 -18.32
C VAL A 149 -8.65 -13.13 -18.37
N ASP A 150 -9.14 -12.68 -17.22
CA ASP A 150 -10.54 -12.35 -16.96
C ASP A 150 -10.96 -11.00 -17.59
N GLY A 151 -10.79 -10.81 -18.90
CA GLY A 151 -11.32 -9.68 -19.68
C GLY A 151 -11.43 -8.34 -18.91
N ASP A 152 -12.65 -7.85 -18.72
CA ASP A 152 -12.93 -6.60 -18.00
C ASP A 152 -12.97 -6.73 -16.46
N ASN A 153 -12.91 -7.96 -15.94
CA ASN A 153 -12.87 -8.24 -14.50
C ASN A 153 -11.43 -8.38 -13.99
N PHE A 154 -10.64 -7.33 -14.21
CA PHE A 154 -9.26 -7.27 -13.76
C PHE A 154 -9.12 -6.60 -12.38
N HIS A 155 -7.99 -6.86 -11.74
CA HIS A 155 -7.67 -6.24 -10.46
C HIS A 155 -7.33 -4.76 -10.63
N ARG A 156 -7.95 -3.93 -9.78
CA ARG A 156 -7.86 -2.48 -9.85
C ARG A 156 -6.88 -1.95 -8.80
N PHE A 157 -5.95 -1.12 -9.26
CA PHE A 157 -5.09 -0.31 -8.42
C PHE A 157 -5.54 1.14 -8.48
N GLU A 158 -5.69 1.79 -7.33
CA GLU A 158 -5.67 3.25 -7.26
C GLU A 158 -4.23 3.71 -7.44
N PHE A 159 -4.03 4.74 -8.25
CA PHE A 159 -2.71 5.30 -8.49
C PHE A 159 -2.66 6.79 -8.16
N VAL A 160 -1.54 7.24 -7.61
CA VAL A 160 -1.22 8.66 -7.45
C VAL A 160 0.24 8.89 -7.79
N ALA A 161 0.58 10.14 -8.15
CA ALA A 161 1.97 10.51 -8.34
C ALA A 161 2.72 10.31 -7.02
N TRP A 162 3.90 9.70 -7.09
CA TRP A 162 4.77 9.59 -5.91
C TRP A 162 5.36 10.96 -5.58
N GLU A 163 5.40 11.28 -4.30
CA GLU A 163 5.97 12.50 -3.75
C GLU A 163 6.95 12.11 -2.63
N SER A 164 8.09 12.80 -2.59
CA SER A 164 9.08 12.54 -1.55
C SER A 164 8.58 13.04 -0.18
N TYR A 165 9.16 12.49 0.89
CA TYR A 165 8.88 12.98 2.23
C TYR A 165 9.24 14.47 2.39
N GLU A 166 10.37 14.89 1.81
CA GLU A 166 10.82 16.28 1.83
C GLU A 166 9.83 17.22 1.13
N ASP A 167 9.32 16.82 -0.03
CA ASP A 167 8.32 17.61 -0.76
C ASP A 167 7.02 17.72 0.03
N LYS A 168 6.57 16.61 0.65
CA LYS A 168 5.38 16.63 1.52
C LYS A 168 5.56 17.54 2.73
N MET A 169 6.73 17.49 3.37
CA MET A 169 7.03 18.36 4.52
C MET A 169 7.07 19.83 4.12
N LYS A 170 7.72 20.15 3.00
CA LYS A 170 7.75 21.51 2.45
C LYS A 170 6.35 22.03 2.13
N ALA A 171 5.51 21.21 1.50
CA ALA A 171 4.12 21.58 1.20
C ALA A 171 3.32 21.87 2.48
N LYS A 172 3.56 21.08 3.55
CA LYS A 172 2.96 21.31 4.87
C LYS A 172 3.47 22.59 5.53
N ASP A 173 4.75 22.88 5.43
CA ASP A 173 5.33 24.11 5.96
C ASP A 173 4.77 25.35 5.23
N GLU A 174 4.61 25.28 3.91
CA GLU A 174 3.97 26.33 3.10
C GLU A 174 2.50 26.53 3.48
N GLU A 175 1.76 25.44 3.73
CA GLU A 175 0.38 25.48 4.24
C GLU A 175 0.30 26.17 5.61
N ILE A 176 1.20 25.83 6.53
CA ILE A 176 1.30 26.45 7.86
C ILE A 176 1.61 27.95 7.75
N GLN A 177 2.57 28.34 6.90
CA GLN A 177 2.93 29.74 6.66
C GLN A 177 1.73 30.53 6.11
N LYS A 178 0.99 29.96 5.16
CA LYS A 178 -0.21 30.58 4.59
C LYS A 178 -1.31 30.77 5.64
N LEU A 179 -1.54 29.77 6.49
CA LEU A 179 -2.52 29.86 7.58
C LEU A 179 -2.13 30.94 8.59
N LYS A 180 -0.84 31.07 8.92
CA LYS A 180 -0.34 32.15 9.81
C LYS A 180 -0.57 33.53 9.20
N ALA A 181 -0.23 33.73 7.93
CA ALA A 181 -0.44 35.01 7.25
C ALA A 181 -1.93 35.40 7.15
N GLN A 182 -2.84 34.43 7.00
CA GLN A 182 -4.29 34.67 6.99
C GLN A 182 -4.84 35.05 8.38
N ALA A 183 -4.20 34.63 9.46
CA ALA A 183 -4.57 35.02 10.81
C ALA A 183 -4.16 36.48 11.14
N ASP A 184 -3.09 36.99 10.52
CA ASP A 184 -2.55 38.33 10.78
C ASP A 184 -3.36 39.47 10.09
N ASP A 185 -4.16 39.17 9.05
CA ASP A 185 -4.82 40.18 8.18
C ASP A 185 -6.28 40.52 8.53
N GLY A 186 -6.87 39.95 9.59
CA GLY A 186 -8.22 40.34 9.99
C GLY A 186 -8.63 39.76 11.33
N GLU A 187 -8.73 40.65 12.34
CA GLU A 187 -9.37 40.49 13.66
C GLU A 187 -9.63 39.02 14.06
N SER A 188 -8.56 38.23 14.16
CA SER A 188 -8.59 36.83 14.56
C SER A 188 -7.83 36.70 15.89
N LEU A 189 -8.33 35.85 16.77
CA LEU A 189 -7.66 35.50 18.02
C LEU A 189 -6.19 35.20 17.69
N SER A 190 -5.26 35.94 18.31
CA SER A 190 -3.82 35.86 18.01
C SER A 190 -3.43 34.38 17.88
N ALA A 191 -2.52 34.05 16.95
CA ALA A 191 -2.08 32.68 16.73
C ALA A 191 -1.71 31.94 18.03
N ASP A 192 -1.31 32.67 19.08
CA ASP A 192 -1.06 32.14 20.42
C ASP A 192 -2.32 31.63 21.12
N ALA A 193 -3.47 32.31 20.97
CA ALA A 193 -4.75 31.88 21.53
C ALA A 193 -5.29 30.62 20.86
N ILE A 194 -5.14 30.47 19.54
CA ILE A 194 -5.53 29.24 18.82
C ILE A 194 -4.61 28.07 19.22
N VAL A 195 -3.31 28.32 19.34
CA VAL A 195 -2.35 27.30 19.82
C VAL A 195 -2.66 26.89 21.25
N GLU A 196 -3.10 27.81 22.11
CA GLU A 196 -3.47 27.51 23.49
C GLU A 196 -4.80 26.75 23.59
N GLU A 197 -5.78 27.07 22.73
CA GLU A 197 -7.02 26.30 22.63
C GLU A 197 -6.76 24.86 22.15
N LEU A 198 -5.94 24.68 21.11
CA LEU A 198 -5.53 23.35 20.65
C LEU A 198 -4.75 22.57 21.71
N ARG A 199 -3.92 23.23 22.52
CA ARG A 199 -3.24 22.58 23.65
C ARG A 199 -4.20 22.11 24.71
N ASN A 200 -5.24 22.91 25.01
CA ASN A 200 -6.27 22.53 25.97
C ASN A 200 -7.10 21.35 25.46
N ASP A 201 -7.48 21.34 24.18
CA ASP A 201 -8.19 20.22 23.55
C ASP A 201 -7.36 18.94 23.58
N ILE A 202 -6.07 19.01 23.25
CA ILE A 202 -5.15 17.85 23.32
C ILE A 202 -5.04 17.35 24.76
N LYS A 203 -4.97 18.26 25.73
CA LYS A 203 -4.91 17.88 27.15
C LYS A 203 -6.19 17.18 27.59
N GLU A 204 -7.36 17.70 27.23
CA GLU A 204 -8.64 17.09 27.55
C GLU A 204 -8.80 15.71 26.89
N GLN A 205 -8.39 15.57 25.62
CA GLN A 205 -8.38 14.27 24.94
C GLN A 205 -7.46 13.25 25.62
N ASN A 206 -6.29 13.68 26.09
CA ASN A 206 -5.38 12.78 26.83
C ASN A 206 -5.95 12.37 28.19
N GLU A 207 -6.64 13.27 28.89
CA GLU A 207 -7.31 12.95 30.16
C GLU A 207 -8.46 11.94 29.93
N GLN A 208 -9.27 12.14 28.89
CA GLN A 208 -10.32 11.18 28.49
C GLN A 208 -9.73 9.82 28.09
N LEU A 209 -8.59 9.82 27.40
CA LEU A 209 -7.90 8.60 27.00
C LEU A 209 -7.35 7.82 28.22
N ASP A 210 -6.76 8.53 29.20
CA ASP A 210 -6.29 7.94 30.45
C ASP A 210 -7.44 7.34 31.28
N GLU A 211 -8.60 7.99 31.30
CA GLU A 211 -9.81 7.44 31.93
C GLU A 211 -10.31 6.18 31.22
N ALA A 212 -10.33 6.18 29.88
CA ALA A 212 -10.70 5.01 29.10
C ALA A 212 -9.75 3.82 29.35
N TYR A 213 -8.44 4.07 29.47
CA TYR A 213 -7.48 3.02 29.80
C TYR A 213 -7.71 2.42 31.20
N LYS A 214 -8.05 3.24 32.21
CA LYS A 214 -8.43 2.74 33.53
C LYS A 214 -9.68 1.87 33.49
N GLU A 215 -10.69 2.27 32.71
CA GLU A 215 -11.92 1.48 32.56
C GLU A 215 -11.65 0.12 31.89
N ILE A 216 -10.73 0.08 30.93
CA ILE A 216 -10.27 -1.17 30.29
C ILE A 216 -9.58 -2.07 31.32
N ASP A 217 -8.65 -1.53 32.13
CA ASP A 217 -7.95 -2.31 33.16
C ASP A 217 -8.92 -2.89 34.21
N GLU A 218 -9.94 -2.12 34.61
CA GLU A 218 -10.99 -2.58 35.52
C GLU A 218 -11.84 -3.70 34.89
N LYS A 219 -12.21 -3.59 33.62
CA LYS A 219 -12.94 -4.64 32.90
C LYS A 219 -12.09 -5.91 32.75
N ASP A 220 -10.80 -5.79 32.46
CA ASP A 220 -9.88 -6.91 32.38
C ASP A 220 -9.72 -7.63 33.73
N ALA A 221 -9.68 -6.87 34.83
CA ALA A 221 -9.68 -7.44 36.18
C ALA A 221 -10.99 -8.21 36.47
N GLN A 222 -12.14 -7.67 36.06
CA GLN A 222 -13.43 -8.33 36.20
C GLN A 222 -13.54 -9.61 35.35
N ILE A 223 -13.03 -9.58 34.12
CA ILE A 223 -12.98 -10.75 33.23
C ILE A 223 -12.13 -11.85 33.87
N LYS A 224 -10.91 -11.53 34.33
CA LYS A 224 -10.03 -12.49 35.02
C LYS A 224 -10.69 -13.09 36.27
N ALA A 225 -11.43 -12.30 37.02
CA ALA A 225 -12.18 -12.78 38.19
C ALA A 225 -13.29 -13.76 37.79
N LYS A 226 -14.06 -13.44 36.73
CA LYS A 226 -15.10 -14.34 36.20
C LYS A 226 -14.53 -15.63 35.61
N ASP A 227 -13.41 -15.57 34.90
CA ASP A 227 -12.74 -16.75 34.37
C ASP A 227 -12.29 -17.71 35.48
N LYS A 228 -11.80 -17.15 36.60
CA LYS A 228 -11.45 -17.93 37.79
C LYS A 228 -12.68 -18.60 38.43
N GLU A 229 -13.81 -17.92 38.49
CA GLU A 229 -15.07 -18.47 38.99
C GLU A 229 -15.61 -19.59 38.08
N ILE A 230 -15.58 -19.38 36.75
CA ILE A 230 -15.96 -20.39 35.75
C ILE A 230 -15.05 -21.62 35.86
N ALA A 231 -13.73 -21.43 36.03
CA ALA A 231 -12.78 -22.53 36.21
C ALA A 231 -13.07 -23.33 37.48
N ALA A 232 -13.41 -22.67 38.59
CA ALA A 232 -13.78 -23.33 39.84
C ALA A 232 -15.09 -24.15 39.71
N LEU A 233 -16.10 -23.61 39.03
CA LEU A 233 -17.36 -24.33 38.75
C LEU A 233 -17.14 -25.55 37.86
N LYS A 234 -16.30 -25.44 36.83
CA LYS A 234 -15.92 -26.58 35.96
C LYS A 234 -15.19 -27.67 36.73
N ALA A 235 -14.26 -27.30 37.63
CA ALA A 235 -13.54 -28.26 38.47
C ALA A 235 -14.48 -28.99 39.45
N ALA A 236 -15.44 -28.27 40.05
CA ALA A 236 -16.43 -28.88 40.94
C ALA A 236 -17.40 -29.82 40.21
N ALA A 237 -17.76 -29.52 38.97
CA ALA A 237 -18.60 -30.39 38.14
C ALA A 237 -17.88 -31.68 37.70
N ALA A 238 -16.55 -31.65 37.53
CA ALA A 238 -15.75 -32.83 37.18
C ALA A 238 -15.46 -33.76 38.37
N ALA A 239 -15.75 -33.33 39.60
CA ALA A 239 -15.53 -34.11 40.83
C ALA A 239 -16.80 -34.83 41.35
N LYS A 240 -17.91 -34.75 40.59
CA LYS A 240 -19.16 -35.49 40.81
C LYS A 240 -19.29 -36.61 39.78
#